data_AF-A0A2D6LHZ8-F1
#
_entry.id   AF-A0A2D6LHZ8-F1
#
_cell.length_a   1.000
_cell.length_b   1.000
_cell.length_c   1.000
_cell.angle_alpha   90.00
_cell.angle_beta   90.00
_cell.angle_gamma   90.00
#
_symmetry.space_group_name_H-M   'P 1'
#
loop_
_entity.id
_entity.type
_entity.pdbx_description
1 polymer ?
#
loop_
_entity_poly.entity_id
_entity_poly.type
_entity_poly.pdbx_seq_one_letter_code
_entity_poly.pdbx_strand_id
1 'polypeptide(L)' 'MDKADIKKYKKCEICNSEDMGKVDFDSPLYCKSCITEMEKLSMSPKKYTQYRELRETLKSQ' A
#
# COMPACT_ATOMS: atom_id res chain seq x y z
N MET A 1 30.16 13.48 7.67
CA MET A 1 28.90 13.94 7.06
C MET A 1 28.29 12.78 6.32
N ASP A 2 27.27 12.24 6.96
CA ASP A 2 26.48 11.07 6.68
C ASP A 2 25.92 11.06 5.25
N LYS A 3 26.41 10.14 4.42
CA LYS A 3 25.73 9.71 3.21
C LYS A 3 25.09 8.35 3.47
N ALA A 4 24.26 8.29 4.50
CA ALA A 4 23.21 7.29 4.49
C ALA A 4 22.25 7.75 3.40
N ASP A 5 22.40 7.17 2.21
CA ASP A 5 21.43 7.24 1.12
C ASP A 5 20.10 6.75 1.69
N ILE A 6 19.32 7.67 2.27
CA ILE A 6 17.94 7.45 2.66
C ILE A 6 17.14 7.42 1.35
N LYS A 7 17.38 6.40 0.52
CA LYS A 7 16.28 5.75 -0.18
C LYS A 7 15.39 5.22 0.93
N LYS A 8 14.55 6.10 1.48
CA LYS A 8 13.35 5.71 2.21
C LYS A 8 12.57 4.91 1.19
N TYR A 9 12.78 3.60 1.17
CA TYR A 9 11.93 2.67 0.46
C TYR A 9 10.54 2.92 1.04
N LYS A 10 9.74 3.69 0.32
CA LYS A 10 8.38 4.01 0.75
C LYS A 10 7.62 2.68 0.67
N LYS A 11 7.10 2.20 1.80
CA LYS A 11 6.34 0.94 1.90
C LYS A 11 4.86 1.22 1.81
N CYS A 12 4.12 0.34 1.15
CA CYS A 12 2.69 0.54 0.91
C CYS A 12 1.96 0.66 2.25
N GLU A 13 1.18 1.71 2.46
CA GLU A 13 0.47 1.90 3.74
C GLU A 13 -0.62 0.84 3.98
N ILE A 14 -1.07 0.15 2.93
CA ILE A 14 -2.12 -0.89 3.01
C ILE A 14 -1.53 -2.29 3.22
N CYS A 15 -0.43 -2.61 2.55
CA CYS A 15 0.13 -3.96 2.56
C CYS A 15 1.57 -4.07 3.01
N ASN A 16 2.19 -2.94 3.40
CA ASN A 16 3.61 -2.81 3.77
C ASN A 16 4.60 -3.36 2.72
N SER A 17 4.13 -3.59 1.48
CA SER A 17 4.97 -4.04 0.39
C SER A 17 5.96 -2.96 -0.02
N GLU A 18 7.19 -3.37 -0.30
CA GLU A 18 8.28 -2.53 -0.79
C GLU A 18 8.17 -2.28 -2.31
N ASP A 19 7.21 -2.94 -2.98
CA ASP A 19 6.87 -2.72 -4.39
C ASP A 19 6.05 -1.44 -4.55
N MET A 20 6.68 -0.30 -4.30
CA MET A 20 6.15 0.96 -4.79
C MET A 20 6.63 1.19 -6.20
N GLY A 21 5.67 1.28 -7.12
CA GLY A 21 5.90 1.97 -8.39
C GLY A 21 6.40 3.40 -8.13
N LYS A 22 6.85 4.12 -9.16
CA LYS A 22 7.14 5.56 -9.05
C LYS A 22 5.87 6.28 -8.57
N VAL A 23 5.72 6.47 -7.26
CA VAL A 23 4.62 7.23 -6.66
C VAL A 23 5.15 8.64 -6.46
N ASP A 24 4.59 9.58 -7.21
CA ASP A 24 4.81 11.00 -7.03
C ASP A 24 4.61 11.38 -5.56
N PHE A 25 5.47 12.29 -5.07
CA PHE A 25 5.63 12.58 -3.64
C PHE A 25 4.36 13.08 -2.94
N ASP A 26 3.35 13.46 -3.71
CA ASP A 26 2.08 14.07 -3.28
C ASP A 26 0.91 13.09 -3.13
N SER A 27 1.04 11.84 -3.63
CA SER A 27 -0.03 10.84 -3.54
C SER A 27 0.15 9.89 -2.37
N PRO A 28 -0.96 9.43 -1.75
CA PRO A 28 -0.91 8.44 -0.69
C PRO A 28 -0.20 7.17 -1.17
N LEU A 29 0.57 6.59 -0.27
CA LEU A 29 1.64 5.65 -0.59
C LEU A 29 1.07 4.23 -0.74
N TYR A 30 0.38 3.98 -1.85
CA TYR A 30 -0.21 2.69 -2.17
C TYR A 30 0.54 2.01 -3.33
N CYS A 31 0.81 0.72 -3.21
CA CYS A 31 1.39 -0.05 -4.31
C CYS A 31 0.37 -0.20 -5.46
N LYS A 32 0.87 -0.43 -6.68
CA LYS A 32 0.02 -0.62 -7.86
C LYS A 32 -1.02 -1.71 -7.65
N SER A 33 -0.66 -2.83 -7.01
CA SER A 33 -1.60 -3.91 -6.74
C SER A 33 -2.77 -3.48 -5.87
N CYS A 34 -2.51 -2.69 -4.81
CA CYS A 34 -3.58 -2.16 -3.97
C CYS A 34 -4.45 -1.18 -4.77
N ILE A 35 -3.85 -0.32 -5.60
CA ILE A 35 -4.60 0.62 -6.45
C ILE A 35 -5.50 -0.12 -7.44
N THR A 36 -4.95 -1.10 -8.17
CA THR A 36 -5.71 -1.90 -9.13
C THR A 36 -6.86 -2.66 -8.47
N GLU A 37 -6.65 -3.27 -7.29
CA GLU A 37 -7.75 -3.94 -6.57
C GLU A 37 -8.79 -2.93 -6.05
N MET A 38 -8.36 -1.76 -5.55
CA MET A 38 -9.26 -0.68 -5.14
C MET A 38 -10.16 -0.22 -6.28
N GLU A 39 -9.59 0.04 -7.45
CA GLU A 39 -10.33 0.43 -8.65
C GLU A 39 -11.29 -0.68 -9.10
N LYS A 40 -10.82 -1.93 -9.12
CA LYS A 40 -11.63 -3.09 -9.49
C LYS A 40 -12.82 -3.31 -8.55
N LEU A 41 -12.63 -3.07 -7.26
CA LEU A 41 -13.67 -3.19 -6.23
C LEU A 41 -14.47 -1.90 -6.06
N SER A 42 -14.10 -0.81 -6.75
CA SER A 42 -14.67 0.53 -6.58
C SER A 42 -14.70 0.96 -5.10
N MET A 43 -13.60 0.69 -4.38
CA MET A 43 -13.45 0.98 -2.96
C MET A 43 -12.48 2.14 -2.73
N SER A 44 -12.82 3.01 -1.78
CA SER A 44 -11.88 4.00 -1.27
C SER A 44 -10.77 3.34 -0.43
N PRO A 45 -9.58 3.97 -0.30
CA PRO A 45 -8.46 3.38 0.44
C PRO A 45 -8.82 2.92 1.86
N LYS A 46 -9.55 3.73 2.62
CA LYS A 46 -10.01 3.36 3.98
C LYS A 46 -10.86 2.09 4.01
N LYS A 47 -11.76 1.92 3.03
CA LYS A 47 -12.63 0.73 2.94
C LYS A 47 -11.82 -0.49 2.51
N TYR A 48 -10.89 -0.31 1.59
CA TYR A 48 -10.03 -1.38 1.10
C TYR A 48 -9.06 -1.88 2.16
N THR A 49 -8.48 -0.99 2.98
CA THR A 49 -7.65 -1.40 4.14
C THR A 49 -8.46 -2.30 5.08
N GLN A 50 -9.65 -1.87 5.50
CA GLN A 50 -10.53 -2.68 6.37
C GLN A 50 -10.92 -4.01 5.72
N TYR A 51 -11.25 -4.00 4.42
CA TYR A 51 -11.56 -5.22 3.67
C TYR A 51 -10.39 -6.21 3.69
N ARG A 52 -9.17 -5.71 3.50
CA ARG A 52 -7.95 -6.53 3.51
C ARG A 52 -7.68 -7.11 4.89
N GLU A 53 -7.77 -6.30 5.95
CA GLU A 53 -7.61 -6.76 7.34
C GLU A 53 -8.62 -7.88 7.69
N LEU A 54 -9.89 -7.70 7.31
CA LEU A 54 -10.92 -8.72 7.47
C LEU A 54 -10.59 -10.00 6.70
N ARG A 55 -10.14 -9.86 5.45
CA ARG A 55 -9.78 -10.99 4.59
C ARG A 55 -8.56 -11.77 5.11
N GLU A 56 -7.57 -11.09 5.68
CA GLU A 56 -6.42 -11.74 6.32
C GLU A 56 -6.83 -12.46 7.62
N THR A 57 -7.72 -11.86 8.41
CA THR A 57 -8.29 -12.47 9.62
C THR A 57 -9.06 -13.76 9.29
N LEU A 58 -9.87 -13.74 8.23
CA LEU A 58 -10.65 -14.91 7.79
C LEU A 58 -9.79 -16.04 7.22
N LYS A 59 -8.60 -15.73 6.68
CA LYS A 59 -7.66 -16.74 6.16
C LYS A 59 -6.83 -17.43 7.24
N SER A 60 -6.75 -16.86 8.45
CA SER A 60 -5.98 -17.43 9.57
C SER A 60 -6.80 -18.39 10.44
N GLN A 61 -8.00 -18.77 9.99
CA GLN A 61 -8.85 -19.80 10.62
C GLN A 61 -8.80 -21.11 9.83
#